data_AF-A0A543HHZ3-F1
#
_entry.id   AF-A0A543HHZ3-F1
#
_cell.length_a   1.000
_cell.length_b   1.000
_cell.length_c   1.000
_cell.angle_alpha   90.00
_cell.angle_beta   90.00
_cell.angle_gamma   90.00
#
_symmetry.space_group_name_H-M   'P 1'
#
loop_
_entity.id
_entity.type
_entity.pdbx_description
1 polymer ?
#
loop_
_entity_poly.entity_id
_entity_poly.type
_entity_poly.pdbx_seq_one_letter_code
_entity_poly.pdbx_strand_id
1 'polypeptide(L)'
;MGRTQTALGKALQVALIMLGVGVAGYFALMVLLFYSMQEPGPHTLNVHNASGRPVLIEREDTQRLPGAAGYSYSVVVWRNNASWPAGGDQCEQNRLVARDLQGTVVARRVGDCKSDTWTISGQGLSAAPRYQREPVPPDHVEVLLEVVPDQPADPVVAWWRVLPQTLGRAEEAGRQAGVNVYGPFLEGQELTMYLRGPDAATVLKFARTHVLRPSPGRAYAYVGPSGQPVSEKATPVPLGDTTRPTIARTS
;
A
#
# COMPACT_ATOMS: atom_id res chain seq x y z
N MET A 1 -78.78 -14.29 15.17
CA MET A 1 -77.53 -13.63 14.73
C MET A 1 -76.32 -14.37 15.32
N GLY A 2 -75.88 -15.50 14.75
CA GLY A 2 -74.82 -16.30 15.39
C GLY A 2 -74.05 -17.31 14.53
N ARG A 3 -74.36 -17.43 13.22
CA ARG A 3 -73.59 -18.29 12.30
C ARG A 3 -72.62 -17.52 11.41
N THR A 4 -72.88 -16.23 11.16
CA THR A 4 -72.06 -15.38 10.29
C THR A 4 -70.77 -14.89 10.98
N GLN A 5 -70.81 -14.56 12.27
CA GLN A 5 -69.60 -14.13 13.01
C GLN A 5 -68.57 -15.24 13.21
N THR A 6 -69.02 -16.48 13.43
CA THR A 6 -68.13 -17.64 13.61
C THR A 6 -67.46 -18.08 12.29
N ALA A 7 -68.18 -17.96 11.17
CA ALA A 7 -67.65 -18.23 9.84
C ALA A 7 -66.63 -17.15 9.41
N LEU A 8 -66.92 -15.87 9.73
CA LEU A 8 -66.01 -14.76 9.44
C LEU A 8 -64.69 -14.87 10.23
N GLY A 9 -64.75 -15.28 11.50
CA GLY A 9 -63.57 -15.50 12.33
C GLY A 9 -62.67 -16.64 11.82
N LYS A 10 -63.27 -17.76 11.39
CA LYS A 10 -62.51 -18.87 10.79
C LYS A 10 -61.90 -18.50 9.44
N ALA A 11 -62.62 -17.76 8.60
CA ALA A 11 -62.10 -17.27 7.33
C ALA A 11 -60.93 -16.30 7.53
N LEU A 12 -61.03 -15.39 8.51
CA LEU A 12 -59.95 -14.48 8.87
C LEU A 12 -58.71 -15.24 9.40
N GLN A 13 -58.91 -16.27 10.23
CA GLN A 13 -57.83 -17.09 10.74
C GLN A 13 -57.08 -17.83 9.62
N VAL A 14 -57.82 -18.43 8.67
CA VAL A 14 -57.21 -19.09 7.50
C VAL A 14 -56.47 -18.08 6.62
N ALA A 15 -57.04 -16.89 6.40
CA ALA A 15 -56.39 -15.83 5.63
C ALA A 15 -55.07 -15.37 6.29
N LEU A 16 -55.06 -15.18 7.61
CA LEU A 16 -53.85 -14.81 8.37
C LEU A 16 -52.78 -15.90 8.33
N ILE A 17 -53.16 -17.18 8.39
CA ILE A 17 -52.21 -18.30 8.27
C ILE A 17 -51.61 -18.33 6.86
N MET A 18 -52.42 -18.20 5.82
CA MET A 18 -51.94 -18.19 4.43
C MET A 18 -51.01 -17.00 4.17
N LEU A 19 -51.33 -15.84 4.75
CA LEU A 19 -50.48 -14.65 4.64
C LEU A 19 -49.17 -14.83 5.41
N GLY A 20 -49.21 -15.42 6.61
CA GLY A 20 -48.01 -15.75 7.40
C GLY A 20 -47.08 -16.74 6.68
N VAL A 21 -47.64 -17.81 6.10
CA VAL A 21 -46.87 -18.79 5.30
C VAL A 21 -46.28 -18.13 4.05
N GLY A 22 -47.05 -17.28 3.36
CA GLY A 22 -46.57 -16.54 2.19
C GLY A 22 -45.41 -15.61 2.52
N VAL A 23 -45.52 -14.85 3.61
CA VAL A 23 -44.46 -13.94 4.09
C VAL A 23 -43.22 -14.73 4.52
N ALA A 24 -43.37 -15.81 5.28
CA ALA A 24 -42.26 -16.66 5.68
C ALA A 24 -41.55 -17.31 4.47
N GLY A 25 -42.33 -17.78 3.50
CA GLY A 25 -41.79 -18.32 2.23
C GLY A 25 -41.04 -17.27 1.42
N TYR A 26 -41.56 -16.04 1.35
CA TYR A 26 -40.88 -14.92 0.71
C TYR A 26 -39.55 -14.57 1.41
N PHE A 27 -39.53 -14.52 2.74
CA PHE A 27 -38.29 -14.28 3.49
C PHE A 27 -37.29 -15.42 3.32
N ALA A 28 -37.72 -16.67 3.35
CA ALA A 28 -36.85 -17.82 3.10
C ALA A 28 -36.24 -17.77 1.69
N LEU A 29 -37.03 -17.43 0.68
CA LEU A 29 -36.55 -17.24 -0.69
C LEU A 29 -35.56 -16.07 -0.79
N MET A 30 -35.85 -14.93 -0.15
CA MET A 30 -34.94 -13.78 -0.08
C MET A 30 -33.62 -14.13 0.59
N VAL A 31 -33.63 -14.89 1.69
CA VAL A 31 -32.41 -15.36 2.36
C VAL A 31 -31.62 -16.30 1.45
N LEU A 32 -32.27 -17.25 0.79
CA LEU A 32 -31.60 -18.16 -0.17
C LEU A 32 -31.02 -17.40 -1.37
N LEU A 33 -31.74 -16.41 -1.89
CA LEU A 33 -31.24 -15.53 -2.96
C LEU A 33 -30.07 -14.67 -2.48
N PHE A 34 -30.11 -14.17 -1.24
CA PHE A 34 -28.99 -13.42 -0.69
C PHE A 34 -27.76 -14.31 -0.49
N TYR A 35 -27.94 -15.55 -0.05
CA TYR A 35 -26.86 -16.54 0.06
C TYR A 35 -26.35 -17.02 -1.30
N SER A 36 -27.19 -17.13 -2.32
CA SER A 36 -26.74 -17.50 -3.67
C SER A 36 -26.11 -16.34 -4.44
N MET A 37 -26.47 -15.10 -4.10
CA MET A 37 -25.85 -13.87 -4.59
C MET A 37 -24.69 -13.38 -3.71
N GLN A 38 -24.37 -14.07 -2.60
CA GLN A 38 -23.08 -13.90 -1.95
C GLN A 38 -22.03 -14.44 -2.90
N GLU A 39 -21.51 -13.56 -3.75
CA GLU A 39 -20.25 -13.80 -4.44
C GLU A 39 -19.24 -14.28 -3.40
N PRO A 40 -18.49 -15.37 -3.65
CA PRO A 40 -17.38 -15.73 -2.77
C PRO A 40 -16.53 -14.48 -2.63
N GLY A 41 -16.44 -13.94 -1.40
CA GLY A 41 -15.74 -12.69 -1.15
C GLY A 41 -14.36 -12.74 -1.79
N PRO A 42 -13.85 -11.61 -2.32
CA PRO A 42 -12.65 -11.61 -3.15
C PRO A 42 -11.54 -12.41 -2.46
N HIS A 43 -11.02 -13.43 -3.14
CA HIS A 43 -9.90 -14.21 -2.64
C HIS A 43 -8.71 -13.27 -2.44
N THR A 44 -8.43 -12.87 -1.20
CA THR A 44 -7.30 -12.01 -0.88
C THR A 44 -6.18 -12.86 -0.30
N LEU A 45 -4.96 -12.61 -0.78
CA LEU A 45 -3.76 -13.12 -0.13
C LEU A 45 -3.31 -12.07 0.89
N ASN A 46 -3.28 -12.46 2.16
CA ASN A 46 -2.71 -11.61 3.20
C ASN A 46 -1.18 -11.75 3.15
N VAL A 47 -0.48 -10.64 3.03
CA VAL A 47 0.97 -10.58 3.06
C VAL A 47 1.40 -10.05 4.42
N HIS A 48 2.16 -10.86 5.15
CA HIS A 48 2.81 -10.44 6.38
C HIS A 48 4.29 -10.17 6.13
N ASN A 49 4.72 -8.92 6.25
CA ASN A 49 6.11 -8.55 6.07
C ASN A 49 6.86 -8.54 7.41
N ALA A 50 7.56 -9.64 7.70
CA ALA A 50 8.41 -9.81 8.89
C ALA A 50 9.89 -9.53 8.61
N SER A 51 10.24 -9.06 7.40
CA SER A 51 11.64 -8.81 7.02
C SER A 51 12.23 -7.54 7.65
N GLY A 52 11.37 -6.66 8.17
CA GLY A 52 11.77 -5.33 8.68
C GLY A 52 12.23 -4.37 7.59
N ARG A 53 11.97 -4.69 6.31
CA ARG A 53 12.38 -3.90 5.14
C ARG A 53 11.18 -3.69 4.22
N PRO A 54 11.10 -2.57 3.50
CA PRO A 54 10.17 -2.46 2.39
C PRO A 54 10.52 -3.47 1.29
N VAL A 55 9.51 -4.15 0.75
CA VAL A 55 9.67 -5.11 -0.36
C VAL A 55 8.68 -4.83 -1.46
N LEU A 56 9.10 -5.01 -2.71
CA LEU A 56 8.23 -4.97 -3.88
C LEU A 56 7.72 -6.39 -4.17
N ILE A 57 6.41 -6.58 -4.16
CA ILE A 57 5.77 -7.83 -4.56
C ILE A 57 5.30 -7.69 -6.00
N GLU A 58 5.67 -8.67 -6.83
CA GLU A 58 5.27 -8.74 -8.23
C GLU A 58 5.15 -10.19 -8.69
N ARG A 59 4.47 -10.39 -9.83
CA ARG A 59 4.40 -11.67 -10.52
C ARG A 59 5.71 -11.96 -11.26
N GLU A 60 6.31 -13.11 -10.97
CA GLU A 60 7.57 -13.60 -11.56
C GLU A 60 7.45 -13.88 -13.07
N ASP A 61 6.29 -14.39 -13.50
CA ASP A 61 6.02 -14.85 -14.86
C ASP A 61 5.69 -13.73 -15.85
N THR A 62 5.60 -12.49 -15.37
CA THR A 62 5.36 -11.31 -16.23
C THR A 62 6.65 -10.93 -16.96
N GLN A 63 7.02 -11.69 -17.99
CA GLN A 63 7.91 -11.15 -19.03
C GLN A 63 7.23 -9.93 -19.61
N ARG A 64 7.79 -8.73 -19.36
CA ARG A 64 7.33 -7.46 -19.93
C ARG A 64 7.43 -7.54 -21.45
N LEU A 65 6.33 -7.90 -22.12
CA LEU A 65 6.14 -7.57 -23.52
C LEU A 65 5.90 -6.05 -23.61
N PRO A 66 6.75 -5.30 -24.34
CA PRO A 66 6.50 -3.89 -24.58
C PRO A 66 5.14 -3.75 -25.28
N GLY A 67 4.19 -3.04 -24.66
CA GLY A 67 2.87 -2.79 -25.24
C GLY A 67 1.74 -3.73 -24.81
N ALA A 68 1.98 -4.70 -23.92
CA ALA A 68 0.89 -5.47 -23.34
C ALA A 68 0.15 -4.62 -22.29
N ALA A 69 -1.09 -4.21 -22.60
CA ALA A 69 -2.02 -3.55 -21.68
C ALA A 69 -2.60 -4.52 -20.62
N GLY A 70 -1.76 -5.42 -20.10
CA GLY A 70 -2.09 -6.26 -18.96
C GLY A 70 -1.74 -5.52 -17.67
N TYR A 71 -2.69 -5.45 -16.73
CA TYR A 71 -2.45 -4.93 -15.39
C TYR A 71 -1.40 -5.81 -14.69
N SER A 72 -0.13 -5.43 -14.81
CA SER A 72 0.95 -6.01 -14.02
C SER A 72 0.79 -5.50 -12.59
N TYR A 73 -0.07 -6.18 -11.81
CA TYR A 73 -0.22 -5.88 -10.40
C TYR A 73 1.13 -5.98 -9.71
N SER A 74 1.52 -4.91 -9.03
CA SER A 74 2.74 -4.82 -8.25
C SER A 74 2.41 -3.99 -7.04
N VAL A 75 2.88 -4.39 -5.87
CA VAL A 75 2.56 -3.72 -4.61
C VAL A 75 3.85 -3.57 -3.82
N VAL A 76 4.14 -2.35 -3.37
CA VAL A 76 5.21 -2.16 -2.38
C VAL A 76 4.60 -2.40 -1.00
N VAL A 77 5.19 -3.31 -0.25
CA VAL A 77 4.79 -3.67 1.10
C VAL A 77 5.89 -3.27 2.07
N TRP A 78 5.67 -2.20 2.82
CA TRP A 78 6.50 -1.85 3.97
C TRP A 78 5.76 -1.92 5.30
N ARG A 79 4.42 -1.87 5.27
CA ARG A 79 3.60 -2.17 6.46
C ARG A 79 3.63 -3.66 6.77
N ASN A 80 3.43 -3.99 8.04
CA ASN A 80 3.45 -5.37 8.51
C ASN A 80 2.40 -6.24 7.81
N ASN A 81 1.28 -5.65 7.38
CA ASN A 81 0.21 -6.34 6.68
C ASN A 81 -0.13 -5.59 5.39
N ALA A 82 -0.25 -6.33 4.29
CA ALA A 82 -0.81 -5.85 3.04
C ALA A 82 -1.74 -6.92 2.44
N SER A 83 -2.66 -6.52 1.59
CA SER A 83 -3.46 -7.44 0.80
C SER A 83 -2.94 -7.45 -0.64
N TRP A 84 -2.79 -8.65 -1.18
CA TRP A 84 -2.59 -8.85 -2.60
C TRP A 84 -3.95 -9.18 -3.23
N PRO A 85 -4.41 -8.40 -4.23
CA PRO A 85 -5.66 -8.68 -4.91
C PRO A 85 -5.47 -9.92 -5.78
N ALA A 86 -6.00 -11.05 -5.32
CA ALA A 86 -6.06 -12.26 -6.13
C ALA A 86 -7.45 -12.37 -6.77
N GLY A 87 -7.54 -12.03 -8.06
CA GLY A 87 -8.77 -12.23 -8.82
C GLY A 87 -8.91 -13.70 -9.23
N GLY A 88 -9.94 -14.38 -8.72
CA GLY A 88 -10.45 -15.67 -9.22
C GLY A 88 -9.44 -16.81 -9.38
N ASP A 89 -9.73 -17.73 -10.31
CA ASP A 89 -8.96 -18.95 -10.63
C ASP A 89 -7.50 -18.70 -11.05
N GLN A 90 -7.12 -17.44 -11.31
CA GLN A 90 -5.76 -17.08 -11.73
C GLN A 90 -4.75 -17.09 -10.58
N CYS A 91 -5.18 -17.18 -9.33
CA CYS A 91 -4.23 -17.17 -8.22
C CYS A 91 -3.47 -18.49 -8.02
N GLU A 92 -4.09 -19.64 -8.30
CA GLU A 92 -3.39 -20.94 -8.20
C GLU A 92 -2.18 -21.03 -9.14
N GLN A 93 -2.15 -20.18 -10.18
CA GLN A 93 -1.06 -20.07 -11.15
C GLN A 93 -0.07 -18.94 -10.85
N ASN A 94 -0.33 -18.10 -9.82
CA ASN A 94 0.55 -16.99 -9.48
C ASN A 94 1.88 -17.49 -8.92
N ARG A 95 2.96 -17.08 -9.60
CA ARG A 95 4.30 -17.09 -9.03
C ARG A 95 4.62 -15.69 -8.56
N LEU A 96 4.58 -15.46 -7.26
CA LEU A 96 4.90 -14.16 -6.67
C LEU A 96 6.32 -14.15 -6.17
N VAL A 97 7.01 -13.03 -6.39
CA VAL A 97 8.33 -12.74 -5.82
C VAL A 97 8.25 -11.48 -4.99
N ALA A 98 8.89 -11.49 -3.83
CA ALA A 98 9.19 -10.30 -3.07
C ALA A 98 10.63 -9.91 -3.38
N ARG A 99 10.85 -8.65 -3.73
CA ARG A 99 12.16 -8.09 -4.03
C ARG A 99 12.52 -6.99 -3.05
N ASP A 100 13.79 -6.93 -2.67
CA ASP A 100 14.32 -5.80 -1.91
C ASP A 100 14.46 -4.54 -2.79
N LEU A 101 14.98 -3.47 -2.19
CA LEU A 101 15.24 -2.21 -2.88
C LEU A 101 16.17 -2.38 -4.09
N GLN A 102 17.12 -3.33 -4.06
CA GLN A 102 18.05 -3.58 -5.16
C GLN A 102 17.48 -4.52 -6.23
N GLY A 103 16.25 -5.01 -6.07
CA GLY A 103 15.62 -5.95 -6.98
C GLY A 103 15.98 -7.42 -6.71
N THR A 104 16.74 -7.71 -5.65
CA THR A 104 17.10 -9.06 -5.25
C THR A 104 15.86 -9.79 -4.76
N VAL A 105 15.62 -11.02 -5.22
CA VAL A 105 14.50 -11.83 -4.73
C VAL A 105 14.80 -12.30 -3.31
N VAL A 106 13.96 -11.88 -2.36
CA VAL A 106 14.09 -12.23 -0.94
C VAL A 106 13.09 -13.28 -0.48
N ALA A 107 11.96 -13.42 -1.18
CA ALA A 107 11.00 -14.49 -0.95
C ALA A 107 10.26 -14.84 -2.24
N ARG A 108 9.79 -16.08 -2.31
CA ARG A 108 9.02 -16.63 -3.43
C ARG A 108 7.78 -17.31 -2.90
N ARG A 109 6.68 -17.19 -3.63
CA ARG A 109 5.45 -17.96 -3.41
C ARG A 109 4.99 -18.52 -4.74
N VAL A 110 4.61 -19.79 -4.74
CA VAL A 110 3.99 -20.46 -5.89
C VAL A 110 2.64 -20.99 -5.41
N GLY A 111 1.56 -20.58 -6.07
CA GLY A 111 0.25 -21.21 -5.92
C GLY A 111 -0.59 -20.90 -4.66
N ASP A 112 -1.81 -21.43 -4.75
CA ASP A 112 -3.05 -21.43 -3.95
C ASP A 112 -3.54 -20.13 -3.27
N CYS A 113 -4.65 -19.59 -3.80
CA CYS A 113 -5.53 -18.64 -3.10
C CYS A 113 -6.84 -19.28 -2.63
N LYS A 114 -6.74 -20.05 -1.56
CA LYS A 114 -7.73 -19.88 -0.49
C LYS A 114 -7.22 -18.74 0.39
N SER A 115 -8.10 -18.00 1.08
CA SER A 115 -7.66 -16.92 1.97
C SER A 115 -6.56 -17.43 2.90
N ASP A 116 -5.33 -17.02 2.62
CA ASP A 116 -4.11 -17.55 3.23
C ASP A 116 -3.16 -16.39 3.52
N THR A 117 -2.15 -16.66 4.34
CA THR A 117 -1.14 -15.68 4.73
C THR A 117 0.23 -16.09 4.20
N TRP A 118 0.83 -15.22 3.40
CA TRP A 118 2.24 -15.32 3.02
C TRP A 118 3.10 -14.47 3.93
N THR A 119 3.97 -15.11 4.70
CA THR A 119 4.97 -14.41 5.51
C THR A 119 6.28 -14.27 4.76
N ILE A 120 6.69 -13.03 4.50
CA ILE A 120 8.01 -12.69 3.97
C ILE A 120 8.93 -12.50 5.16
N SER A 121 9.80 -13.49 5.41
CA SER A 121 10.80 -13.43 6.47
C SER A 121 12.08 -12.73 6.00
N GLY A 122 12.84 -12.18 6.95
CA GLY A 122 14.20 -11.68 6.70
C GLY A 122 15.28 -12.76 6.75
N GLN A 123 14.91 -14.04 6.68
CA GLN A 123 15.86 -15.15 6.87
C GLN A 123 16.88 -15.18 5.73
N GLY A 124 18.16 -15.25 6.09
CA GLY A 124 19.26 -15.20 5.11
C GLY A 124 19.57 -13.79 4.59
N LEU A 125 18.86 -12.75 5.05
CA LEU A 125 19.21 -11.36 4.81
C LEU A 125 20.05 -10.81 5.96
N SER A 126 20.83 -9.77 5.68
CA SER A 126 21.44 -8.96 6.73
C SER A 126 20.38 -8.29 7.59
N ALA A 127 20.76 -7.86 8.80
CA ALA A 127 19.87 -7.09 9.67
C ALA A 127 19.28 -5.90 8.92
N ALA A 128 17.98 -5.66 9.06
CA ALA A 128 17.30 -4.55 8.41
C ALA A 128 18.01 -3.22 8.75
N PRO A 129 18.24 -2.34 7.75
CA PRO A 129 18.89 -1.07 7.98
C PRO A 129 18.03 -0.24 8.95
N ARG A 130 18.68 0.37 9.92
CA ARG A 130 18.06 1.29 10.87
C ARG A 130 18.83 2.59 10.84
N TYR A 131 18.12 3.69 10.99
CA TYR A 131 18.76 4.98 11.11
C TYR A 131 19.48 5.06 12.46
N GLN A 132 20.80 5.25 12.42
CA GLN A 132 21.59 5.53 13.62
C GLN A 132 21.61 7.04 13.80
N ARG A 133 20.91 7.54 14.82
CA ARG A 133 20.88 8.98 15.10
C ARG A 133 22.24 9.45 15.60
N GLU A 134 22.98 10.11 14.72
CA GLU A 134 24.16 10.88 15.08
C GLU A 134 23.76 12.30 15.51
N PRO A 135 24.59 13.03 16.27
CA PRO A 135 24.37 14.45 16.54
C PRO A 135 24.20 15.25 15.24
N VAL A 136 23.22 16.17 15.21
CA VAL A 136 23.02 17.07 14.07
C VAL A 136 23.98 18.25 14.22
N PRO A 137 24.76 18.61 13.17
CA PRO A 137 25.63 19.78 13.24
C PRO A 137 24.85 21.06 13.60
N PRO A 138 25.42 22.00 14.39
CA PRO A 138 24.70 23.18 14.88
C PRO A 138 24.11 24.07 13.78
N ASP A 139 24.78 24.09 12.63
CA ASP A 139 24.46 24.83 11.41
C ASP A 139 23.62 24.02 10.40
N HIS A 140 23.14 22.85 10.80
CA HIS A 140 22.32 21.98 9.96
C HIS A 140 20.95 21.73 10.59
N VAL A 141 19.96 21.50 9.72
CA VAL A 141 18.66 20.95 10.09
C VAL A 141 18.59 19.48 9.70
N GLU A 142 17.86 18.70 10.49
CA GLU A 142 17.44 17.35 10.11
C GLU A 142 15.97 17.37 9.68
N VAL A 143 15.68 16.71 8.57
CA VAL A 143 14.33 16.54 8.02
C VAL A 143 14.02 15.06 7.93
N LEU A 144 12.95 14.63 8.59
CA LEU A 144 12.37 13.31 8.39
C LEU A 144 11.38 13.40 7.23
N LEU A 145 11.58 12.58 6.21
CA LEU A 145 10.61 12.34 5.16
C LEU A 145 9.85 11.07 5.44
N GLU A 146 8.54 11.12 5.29
CA GLU A 146 7.63 9.99 5.39
C GLU A 146 6.88 9.86 4.05
N VAL A 147 6.99 8.69 3.43
CA VAL A 147 6.23 8.36 2.22
C VAL A 147 4.99 7.58 2.63
N VAL A 148 3.83 8.18 2.40
CA VAL A 148 2.55 7.59 2.76
C VAL A 148 2.02 6.82 1.56
N PRO A 149 1.65 5.54 1.71
CA PRO A 149 1.05 4.81 0.61
C PRO A 149 -0.30 5.44 0.32
N ASP A 150 -0.45 6.03 -0.86
CA ASP A 150 -1.76 6.43 -1.37
C ASP A 150 -2.27 5.41 -2.39
N GLN A 151 -3.58 5.29 -2.50
CA GLN A 151 -4.22 4.56 -3.58
C GLN A 151 -4.41 5.52 -4.77
N PRO A 152 -4.01 5.15 -6.00
CA PRO A 152 -3.51 3.85 -6.43
C PRO A 152 -2.01 3.64 -6.12
N ALA A 153 -1.59 2.40 -5.89
CA ALA A 153 -0.21 2.02 -5.59
C ALA A 153 0.81 2.30 -6.72
N ASP A 154 0.34 2.66 -7.92
CA ASP A 154 1.17 2.81 -9.12
C ASP A 154 2.30 3.87 -9.00
N PRO A 155 2.06 5.09 -8.48
CA PRO A 155 3.12 6.10 -8.34
C PRO A 155 4.20 5.66 -7.35
N VAL A 156 3.81 5.05 -6.23
CA VAL A 156 4.73 4.50 -5.23
C VAL A 156 5.57 3.38 -5.85
N VAL A 157 4.96 2.45 -6.58
CA VAL A 157 5.68 1.35 -7.24
C VAL A 157 6.65 1.87 -8.29
N ALA A 158 6.22 2.83 -9.10
CA ALA A 158 7.07 3.45 -10.13
C ALA A 158 8.27 4.16 -9.50
N TRP A 159 8.03 4.94 -8.43
CA TRP A 159 9.08 5.59 -7.65
C TRP A 159 10.03 4.57 -7.00
N TRP A 160 9.50 3.52 -6.35
CA TRP A 160 10.29 2.48 -5.68
C TRP A 160 11.27 1.80 -6.65
N ARG A 161 10.82 1.48 -7.86
CA ARG A 161 11.66 0.83 -8.89
C ARG A 161 12.86 1.66 -9.33
N VAL A 162 12.75 2.97 -9.29
CA VAL A 162 13.85 3.87 -9.69
C VAL A 162 14.58 4.47 -8.48
N LEU A 163 14.09 4.23 -7.27
CA LEU A 163 14.64 4.78 -6.05
C LEU A 163 16.15 4.50 -5.86
N PRO A 164 16.69 3.29 -6.12
CA PRO A 164 18.13 3.05 -5.99
C PRO A 164 18.96 3.99 -6.88
N GLN A 165 18.54 4.20 -8.12
CA GLN A 165 19.20 5.08 -9.08
C GLN A 165 19.02 6.56 -8.70
N THR A 166 17.84 6.91 -8.18
CA THR A 166 17.53 8.24 -7.68
C THR A 166 18.39 8.58 -6.45
N LEU A 167 18.55 7.66 -5.49
CA LEU A 167 19.41 7.85 -4.33
C LEU A 167 20.88 7.98 -4.72
N GLY A 168 21.38 7.15 -5.65
CA GLY A 168 22.75 7.31 -6.17
C GLY A 168 23.00 8.68 -6.82
N ARG A 169 22.02 9.22 -7.56
CA ARG A 169 22.10 10.59 -8.12
C ARG A 169 21.96 11.66 -7.05
N ALA A 170 21.10 11.44 -6.06
CA ALA A 170 20.90 12.36 -4.94
C ALA A 170 22.16 12.45 -4.08
N GLU A 171 22.92 11.38 -3.90
CA GLU A 171 24.17 11.43 -3.15
C GLU A 171 25.20 12.39 -3.80
N GLU A 172 25.35 12.34 -5.13
CA GLU A 172 26.21 13.27 -5.87
C GLU A 172 25.71 14.72 -5.80
N ALA A 173 24.43 14.95 -6.07
CA ALA A 173 23.84 16.28 -5.99
C ALA A 173 23.87 16.85 -4.57
N GLY A 174 23.73 15.97 -3.57
CA GLY A 174 23.76 16.26 -2.15
C GLY A 174 25.10 16.81 -1.71
N ARG A 175 26.20 16.23 -2.19
CA ARG A 175 27.55 16.76 -1.94
C ARG A 175 27.73 18.20 -2.41
N GLN A 176 27.09 18.59 -3.51
CA GLN A 176 27.14 19.97 -4.03
C GLN A 176 26.23 20.93 -3.25
N ALA A 177 25.09 20.43 -2.77
CA ALA A 177 24.10 21.20 -2.04
C ALA A 177 24.35 21.26 -0.52
N GLY A 178 25.34 20.53 -0.01
CA GLY A 178 25.55 20.32 1.43
C GLY A 178 24.41 19.50 2.07
N VAL A 179 23.77 18.61 1.32
CA VAL A 179 22.65 17.77 1.79
C VAL A 179 23.04 16.30 1.78
N ASN A 180 22.89 15.63 2.92
CA ASN A 180 23.06 14.18 3.04
C ASN A 180 21.69 13.50 3.10
N VAL A 181 21.58 12.32 2.49
CA VAL A 181 20.36 11.50 2.48
C VAL A 181 20.64 10.14 3.13
N TYR A 182 19.78 9.74 4.06
CA TYR A 182 19.86 8.48 4.77
C TYR A 182 18.55 7.71 4.61
N GLY A 183 18.63 6.46 4.17
CA GLY A 183 17.47 5.57 4.01
C GLY A 183 17.36 4.96 2.62
N PRO A 184 16.22 4.32 2.31
CA PRO A 184 15.01 4.22 3.13
C PRO A 184 15.17 3.34 4.38
N PHE A 185 14.39 3.66 5.41
CA PHE A 185 14.22 2.88 6.62
C PHE A 185 12.74 2.53 6.83
N LEU A 186 12.50 1.51 7.65
CA LEU A 186 11.16 1.16 8.12
C LEU A 186 11.07 1.45 9.61
N GLU A 187 10.32 2.48 9.98
CA GLU A 187 10.17 2.96 11.36
C GLU A 187 8.69 3.09 11.69
N GLY A 188 8.20 2.42 12.73
CA GLY A 188 6.79 2.52 13.13
C GLY A 188 5.77 2.08 12.06
N GLN A 189 6.19 1.22 11.11
CA GLN A 189 5.44 0.82 9.90
C GLN A 189 5.39 1.86 8.77
N GLU A 190 6.12 2.96 8.89
CA GLU A 190 6.21 3.99 7.85
C GLU A 190 7.54 3.93 7.11
N LEU A 191 7.48 4.26 5.81
CA LEU A 191 8.66 4.34 4.96
C LEU A 191 9.32 5.69 5.16
N THR A 192 10.46 5.69 5.85
CA THR A 192 11.13 6.93 6.26
C THR A 192 12.48 7.14 5.58
N MET A 193 12.85 8.40 5.40
CA MET A 193 14.21 8.82 5.03
C MET A 193 14.58 10.04 5.87
N TYR A 194 15.85 10.20 6.17
CA TYR A 194 16.36 11.38 6.87
C TYR A 194 17.24 12.17 5.92
N LEU A 195 17.07 13.48 5.92
CA LEU A 195 17.94 14.40 5.20
C LEU A 195 18.53 15.40 6.16
N ARG A 196 19.80 15.73 5.97
CA ARG A 196 20.49 16.77 6.74
C ARG A 196 21.10 17.77 5.81
N GLY A 197 20.98 19.05 6.10
CA GLY A 197 21.56 20.11 5.29
C GLY A 197 21.51 21.47 5.98
N PRO A 198 21.99 22.54 5.31
CA PRO A 198 22.25 23.83 5.95
C PRO A 198 20.97 24.53 6.44
N ASP A 199 19.86 24.38 5.73
CA ASP A 199 18.59 24.99 6.10
C ASP A 199 17.39 24.19 5.55
N ALA A 200 16.23 24.41 6.16
CA ALA A 200 15.01 23.69 5.81
C ALA A 200 14.56 23.91 4.37
N ALA A 201 14.69 25.13 3.83
CA ALA A 201 14.23 25.41 2.47
C ALA A 201 15.10 24.66 1.44
N THR A 202 16.42 24.65 1.64
CA THR A 202 17.37 23.89 0.81
C THR A 202 17.09 22.40 0.88
N VAL A 203 16.94 21.83 2.08
CA VAL A 203 16.70 20.38 2.26
C VAL A 203 15.36 19.97 1.66
N LEU A 204 14.28 20.73 1.85
CA LEU A 204 12.97 20.41 1.31
C LEU A 204 12.93 20.54 -0.23
N LYS A 205 13.60 21.55 -0.80
CA LYS A 205 13.74 21.68 -2.25
C LYS A 205 14.56 20.51 -2.82
N PHE A 206 15.62 20.11 -2.12
CA PHE A 206 16.45 18.98 -2.50
C PHE A 206 15.65 17.68 -2.50
N ALA A 207 14.91 17.40 -1.42
CA ALA A 207 14.02 16.24 -1.30
C ALA A 207 13.05 16.13 -2.49
N ARG A 208 12.35 17.23 -2.81
CA ARG A 208 11.40 17.27 -3.94
C ARG A 208 12.06 17.04 -5.30
N THR A 209 13.29 17.49 -5.48
CA THR A 209 13.95 17.51 -6.80
C THR A 209 14.74 16.24 -7.06
N HIS A 210 15.38 15.70 -6.03
CA HIS A 210 16.37 14.63 -6.16
C HIS A 210 15.99 13.32 -5.49
N VAL A 211 15.05 13.31 -4.53
CA VAL A 211 14.68 12.08 -3.79
C VAL A 211 13.28 11.61 -4.16
N LEU A 212 12.31 12.53 -4.21
CA LEU A 212 10.90 12.25 -4.47
C LEU A 212 10.53 12.36 -5.95
N ARG A 213 11.51 12.29 -6.87
CA ARG A 213 11.25 12.27 -8.32
C ARG A 213 11.59 10.91 -8.93
N PRO A 214 10.64 10.26 -9.63
CA PRO A 214 9.23 10.67 -9.85
C PRO A 214 8.42 10.66 -8.54
N SER A 215 7.31 11.40 -8.49
CA SER A 215 6.51 11.52 -7.26
C SER A 215 6.02 10.15 -6.77
N PRO A 216 6.24 9.79 -5.48
CA PRO A 216 5.59 8.62 -4.88
C PRO A 216 4.10 8.86 -4.59
N GLY A 217 3.53 10.00 -4.98
CA GLY A 217 2.20 10.44 -4.57
C GLY A 217 2.30 11.30 -3.33
N ARG A 218 1.94 10.75 -2.17
CA ARG A 218 1.94 11.51 -0.90
C ARG A 218 3.24 11.31 -0.13
N ALA A 219 3.87 12.44 0.18
CA ALA A 219 5.02 12.49 1.07
C ALA A 219 4.88 13.70 2.02
N TYR A 220 5.30 13.50 3.26
CA TYR A 220 5.35 14.52 4.29
C TYR A 220 6.78 14.71 4.76
N ALA A 221 7.09 15.93 5.17
CA ALA A 221 8.35 16.27 5.80
C ALA A 221 8.11 16.82 7.19
N TYR A 222 8.94 16.40 8.13
CA TYR A 222 8.99 16.91 9.48
C TYR A 222 10.36 17.57 9.64
N VAL A 223 10.38 18.83 10.08
CA VAL A 223 11.61 19.62 10.14
C VAL A 223 12.01 19.81 11.59
N GLY A 224 13.22 19.36 11.94
CA GLY A 224 13.83 19.62 13.23
C GLY A 224 14.40 21.04 13.33
N PRO A 225 14.55 21.58 14.55
CA PRO A 225 15.31 22.81 14.74
C PRO A 225 16.80 22.61 14.39
N SER A 226 17.49 23.70 14.05
CA SER A 226 18.93 23.66 13.73
C SER A 226 19.73 23.06 14.90
N GLY A 227 20.67 22.18 14.58
CA GLY A 227 21.50 21.48 15.58
C GLY A 227 20.77 20.45 16.42
N GLN A 228 19.51 20.14 16.13
CA GLN A 228 18.72 19.16 16.87
C GLN A 228 18.14 18.10 15.94
N PRO A 229 18.03 16.84 16.43
CA PRO A 229 17.30 15.81 15.71
C PRO A 229 15.84 16.20 15.48
N VAL A 230 15.28 15.74 14.37
CA VAL A 230 13.85 15.90 14.10
C VAL A 230 13.02 15.13 15.13
N SER A 231 11.95 15.76 15.60
CA SER A 231 10.97 15.15 16.49
C SER A 231 9.77 14.63 15.69
N GLU A 232 9.30 13.42 16.04
CA GLU A 232 8.06 12.83 15.50
C GLU A 232 6.82 13.68 15.82
N LYS A 233 6.92 14.64 16.76
CA LYS A 233 5.85 15.58 17.10
C LYS A 233 5.88 16.88 16.29
N ALA A 234 6.83 17.04 15.36
CA ALA A 234 6.88 18.23 14.52
C ALA A 234 5.65 18.31 13.61
N THR A 235 5.28 19.53 13.20
CA THR A 235 4.17 19.73 12.27
C THR A 235 4.56 19.22 10.87
N PRO A 236 3.76 18.34 10.24
CA PRO A 236 4.06 17.84 8.91
C PRO A 236 3.91 18.92 7.84
N VAL A 237 4.87 18.98 6.92
CA VAL A 237 4.86 19.80 5.72
C VAL A 237 4.60 18.89 4.51
N PRO A 238 3.50 19.06 3.76
CA PRO A 238 3.25 18.24 2.57
C PRO A 238 4.27 18.56 1.46
N LEU A 239 4.75 17.50 0.79
CA LEU A 239 5.72 17.61 -0.31
C LEU A 239 5.18 17.22 -1.70
N GLY A 240 3.95 16.74 -1.83
CA GLY A 240 3.28 16.49 -3.14
C GLY A 240 2.68 17.77 -3.75
N ASP A 241 2.40 17.94 -5.04
CA ASP A 241 2.61 17.13 -6.26
C ASP A 241 3.64 17.83 -7.18
N THR A 242 4.71 17.14 -7.61
CA THR A 242 5.52 17.62 -8.75
C THR A 242 5.07 16.92 -10.02
N THR A 243 4.16 17.57 -10.74
CA THR A 243 3.80 17.40 -12.15
C THR A 243 4.12 16.04 -12.77
N ARG A 244 3.08 15.22 -13.00
CA ARG A 244 3.08 14.21 -14.07
C ARG A 244 3.67 14.88 -15.34
N PRO A 245 4.66 14.31 -16.03
CA PRO A 245 4.95 14.76 -17.38
C PRO A 245 3.68 14.54 -18.20
N THR A 246 3.05 15.62 -18.64
CA THR A 246 2.00 15.57 -19.66
C THR A 246 2.68 15.00 -20.89
N ILE A 247 2.48 13.71 -21.14
CA ILE A 247 2.77 13.13 -22.44
C ILE A 247 1.81 13.84 -23.38
N ALA A 248 2.33 14.80 -24.15
CA ALA A 248 1.58 15.39 -25.24
C ALA A 248 1.09 14.24 -26.12
N ARG A 249 -0.23 14.06 -26.21
CA ARG A 249 -0.80 13.26 -27.30
C ARG A 249 -0.43 13.98 -28.58
N THR A 250 0.56 13.46 -29.30
CA THR A 250 0.64 13.70 -30.73
C THR A 250 -0.65 13.14 -31.34
N SER A 251 -1.37 14.05 -32.00
CA SER A 251 -2.57 13.76 -32.79
C SER A 251 -2.23 13.01 -34.06
#